data_AF-A0A1X1JYY9-F1
#
_entry.id   AF-A0A1X1JYY9-F1
#
_cell.length_a   1.000
_cell.length_b   1.000
_cell.length_c   1.000
_cell.angle_alpha   90.00
_cell.angle_beta   90.00
_cell.angle_gamma   90.00
#
_symmetry.space_group_name_H-M   'P 1'
#
loop_
_entity.id
_entity.type
_entity.pdbx_description
1 polymer ?
#
loop_
_entity_poly.entity_id
_entity_poly.type
_entity_poly.pdbx_seq_one_letter_code
_entity_poly.pdbx_strand_id
1 'polypeptide(L)'
;MADFFAGKIVYLDEQAVFDFLELHQNGIQSDIIKRVSENMVEVDAEGKVGMNFFTRFKIGLSGNASYQRSGVVESQITSTLLSNFKKFVTNKKGSSKVERIDNVKLFIEKDSPAFYRNITPVLDMISDITKMNSITDDDKNNFKGIEIKNIERTLDRLSGYYEIKGISSENNESVFRFNISGLRNNYTLSDLTKMDVKLYGIKVGEVDLIDLSFNTMIDRLSNQRQSQLGADFDEEQNNEKIPIYDVLVAGV
;
A
#
# COMPACT_ATOMS: atom_id res chain seq x y z
N MET A 1 -19.23 -1.51 20.50
CA MET A 1 -18.78 -2.24 19.30
C MET A 1 -17.80 -1.33 18.59
N ALA A 2 -16.62 -1.80 18.16
CA ALA A 2 -15.73 -0.93 17.39
C ALA A 2 -16.35 -0.76 15.99
N ASP A 3 -16.89 0.41 15.69
CA ASP A 3 -17.47 0.69 14.37
C ASP A 3 -16.33 0.70 13.34
N PHE A 4 -16.47 -0.08 12.27
CA PHE A 4 -15.44 -0.27 11.22
C PHE A 4 -15.15 1.05 10.49
N PHE A 5 -15.93 1.37 9.45
CA PHE A 5 -15.98 2.70 8.84
C PHE A 5 -17.44 3.10 8.68
N ALA A 6 -17.74 4.38 8.84
CA ALA A 6 -19.08 4.92 8.69
C ALA A 6 -19.30 5.55 7.29
N GLY A 7 -18.22 6.01 6.66
CA GLY A 7 -18.22 6.57 5.32
C GLY A 7 -17.65 5.61 4.29
N LYS A 8 -16.59 6.04 3.61
CA LYS A 8 -16.10 5.42 2.37
C LYS A 8 -14.78 4.70 2.59
N ILE A 9 -14.62 3.54 1.95
CA ILE A 9 -13.32 2.88 1.83
C ILE A 9 -12.48 3.64 0.80
N VAL A 10 -11.32 4.12 1.23
CA VAL A 10 -10.38 4.88 0.38
C VAL A 10 -9.16 4.05 -0.02
N TYR A 11 -8.90 2.97 0.71
CA TYR A 11 -7.79 2.05 0.46
C TYR A 11 -8.12 0.62 0.92
N LEU A 12 -7.73 -0.38 0.12
CA LEU A 12 -7.75 -1.81 0.46
C LEU A 12 -6.60 -2.53 -0.24
N ASP A 13 -5.61 -3.00 0.51
CA ASP A 13 -4.64 -3.96 0.00
C ASP A 13 -5.28 -5.36 -0.05
N GLU A 14 -5.81 -5.72 -1.21
CA GLU A 14 -6.51 -7.00 -1.38
C GLU A 14 -5.62 -8.21 -1.15
N GLN A 15 -4.35 -8.13 -1.53
CA GLN A 15 -3.42 -9.24 -1.37
C GLN A 15 -3.10 -9.44 0.11
N ALA A 16 -2.69 -8.37 0.79
CA ALA A 16 -2.35 -8.45 2.21
C ALA A 16 -3.57 -8.85 3.06
N VAL A 17 -4.78 -8.34 2.74
CA VAL A 17 -6.02 -8.76 3.42
C VAL A 17 -6.36 -10.22 3.13
N PHE A 18 -6.22 -10.68 1.88
CA PHE A 18 -6.46 -12.09 1.55
C PHE A 18 -5.51 -13.01 2.30
N ASP A 19 -4.20 -12.73 2.28
CA ASP A 19 -3.18 -13.52 2.96
C ASP A 19 -3.41 -13.52 4.48
N PHE A 20 -3.73 -12.36 5.05
CA PHE A 20 -4.09 -12.23 6.46
C PHE A 20 -5.31 -13.09 6.83
N LEU A 21 -6.38 -13.03 6.03
CA LEU A 21 -7.58 -13.82 6.27
C LEU A 21 -7.30 -15.31 6.07
N GLU A 22 -6.48 -15.71 5.11
CA GLU A 22 -6.08 -17.12 4.90
C GLU A 22 -5.32 -17.67 6.12
N LEU A 23 -4.50 -16.85 6.78
CA LEU A 23 -3.75 -17.23 7.98
C LEU A 23 -4.59 -17.26 9.26
N HIS A 24 -5.71 -16.52 9.31
CA HIS A 24 -6.44 -16.27 10.56
C HIS A 24 -7.91 -16.66 10.54
N GLN A 25 -8.46 -16.98 9.36
CA GLN A 25 -9.83 -17.41 9.16
C GLN A 25 -9.87 -18.56 8.14
N ASN A 26 -10.39 -19.71 8.57
CA ASN A 26 -10.68 -20.80 7.64
C ASN A 26 -11.84 -20.41 6.71
N GLY A 27 -11.72 -20.75 5.42
CA GLY A 27 -12.84 -20.69 4.48
C GLY A 27 -12.94 -19.41 3.63
N ILE A 28 -11.98 -18.48 3.70
CA ILE A 28 -12.01 -17.28 2.84
C ILE A 28 -12.03 -17.62 1.34
N GLN A 29 -11.29 -18.66 0.93
CA GLN A 29 -11.32 -19.16 -0.44
C GLN A 29 -12.72 -19.65 -0.84
N SER A 30 -13.35 -20.48 -0.01
CA SER A 30 -14.70 -20.99 -0.28
C SER A 30 -15.76 -19.89 -0.30
N ASP A 31 -15.62 -18.87 0.54
CA ASP A 31 -16.51 -17.71 0.54
C ASP A 31 -16.41 -16.96 -0.79
N ILE A 32 -15.19 -16.76 -1.30
CA ILE A 32 -14.96 -16.13 -2.61
C ILE A 32 -15.53 -17.00 -3.74
N ILE A 33 -15.33 -18.33 -3.73
CA ILE A 33 -15.95 -19.26 -4.72
C ILE A 33 -17.44 -18.99 -4.78
N LYS A 34 -18.07 -19.10 -3.63
CA LYS A 34 -19.52 -19.07 -3.48
C LYS A 34 -20.07 -17.75 -3.99
N ARG A 35 -19.50 -16.63 -3.56
CA ARG A 35 -19.94 -15.29 -3.95
C ARG A 35 -19.79 -15.00 -5.43
N VAL A 36 -18.73 -15.49 -6.06
CA VAL A 36 -18.55 -15.34 -7.50
C VAL A 36 -19.53 -16.24 -8.25
N SER A 37 -19.70 -17.50 -7.84
CA SER A 37 -20.64 -18.44 -8.49
C SER A 37 -22.10 -18.02 -8.38
N GLU A 38 -22.52 -17.46 -7.24
CA GLU A 38 -23.90 -16.99 -7.01
C GLU A 38 -24.30 -15.86 -7.98
N ASN A 39 -23.33 -15.06 -8.44
CA ASN A 39 -23.56 -13.91 -9.30
C ASN A 39 -23.23 -14.16 -10.78
N MET A 40 -22.62 -15.29 -11.11
CA MET A 40 -22.41 -15.74 -12.50
C MET A 40 -23.53 -16.71 -12.87
N VAL A 41 -24.73 -16.17 -13.11
CA VAL A 41 -25.89 -16.95 -13.57
C VAL A 41 -25.73 -17.26 -15.06
N GLU A 42 -24.88 -18.25 -15.35
CA GLU A 42 -24.86 -19.16 -16.51
C GLU A 42 -23.50 -19.86 -16.54
N VAL A 43 -23.50 -21.14 -16.92
CA VAL A 43 -22.36 -22.04 -17.19
C VAL A 43 -21.96 -22.99 -16.03
N ASP A 44 -22.60 -24.15 -16.10
CA ASP A 44 -22.21 -25.51 -15.70
C ASP A 44 -21.53 -25.78 -14.34
N ALA A 45 -22.25 -26.58 -13.57
CA ALA A 45 -21.84 -27.18 -12.31
C ALA A 45 -20.87 -28.34 -12.52
N GLU A 46 -19.57 -28.05 -12.69
CA GLU A 46 -18.52 -29.02 -12.38
C GLU A 46 -17.36 -28.34 -11.62
N GLY A 47 -16.99 -28.92 -10.46
CA GLY A 47 -16.00 -28.37 -9.51
C GLY A 47 -14.58 -28.10 -10.05
N LYS A 48 -14.32 -28.32 -11.34
CA LYS A 48 -13.07 -27.97 -12.04
C LYS A 48 -12.94 -26.46 -12.31
N VAL A 49 -14.04 -25.73 -12.39
CA VAL A 49 -14.02 -24.26 -12.63
C VAL A 49 -13.50 -23.51 -11.41
N GLY A 50 -13.83 -23.97 -10.20
CA GLY A 50 -13.41 -23.36 -8.94
C GLY A 50 -11.89 -23.27 -8.82
N MET A 51 -11.18 -24.41 -8.87
CA MET A 51 -9.72 -24.45 -8.74
C MET A 51 -9.01 -23.53 -9.75
N ASN A 52 -9.45 -23.56 -11.01
CA ASN A 52 -8.89 -22.70 -12.06
C ASN A 52 -9.18 -21.21 -11.81
N PHE A 53 -10.30 -20.88 -11.18
CA PHE A 53 -10.60 -19.51 -10.76
C PHE A 53 -9.73 -19.04 -9.58
N PHE A 54 -9.51 -19.85 -8.53
CA PHE A 54 -8.62 -19.46 -7.41
C PHE A 54 -7.20 -19.24 -7.86
N THR A 55 -6.69 -20.13 -8.70
CA THR A 55 -5.33 -19.98 -9.24
C THR A 55 -5.21 -18.68 -10.02
N ARG A 56 -6.18 -18.35 -10.90
CA ARG A 56 -6.20 -17.06 -11.61
C ARG A 56 -6.34 -15.85 -10.68
N PHE A 57 -7.16 -15.97 -9.63
CA PHE A 57 -7.33 -14.93 -8.64
C PHE A 57 -6.02 -14.65 -7.87
N LYS A 58 -5.38 -15.69 -7.32
CA LYS A 58 -4.10 -15.56 -6.60
C LYS A 58 -3.00 -14.99 -7.50
N ILE A 59 -2.92 -15.44 -8.76
CA ILE A 59 -1.99 -14.87 -9.75
C ILE A 59 -2.24 -13.37 -9.93
N GLY A 60 -3.50 -12.95 -10.10
CA GLY A 60 -3.83 -11.53 -10.27
C GLY A 60 -3.70 -10.67 -9.01
N LEU A 61 -3.57 -11.26 -7.81
CA LEU A 61 -3.16 -10.53 -6.61
C LEU A 61 -1.63 -10.37 -6.54
N SER A 62 -0.89 -11.42 -6.91
CA SER A 62 0.57 -11.51 -6.72
C SER A 62 1.46 -10.70 -7.68
N GLY A 63 0.92 -10.02 -8.69
CA GLY A 63 1.75 -9.24 -9.60
C GLY A 63 1.06 -8.62 -10.81
N ASN A 64 1.76 -7.68 -11.45
CA ASN A 64 1.45 -6.79 -12.58
C ASN A 64 0.89 -7.44 -13.88
N ALA A 65 0.20 -8.56 -13.79
CA ALA A 65 -0.45 -9.17 -14.93
C ALA A 65 -1.76 -8.42 -15.18
N SER A 66 -1.82 -7.70 -16.30
CA SER A 66 -3.02 -7.06 -16.85
C SER A 66 -4.04 -8.11 -17.32
N TYR A 67 -4.49 -8.99 -16.43
CA TYR A 67 -5.61 -9.87 -16.69
C TYR A 67 -6.88 -9.10 -16.34
N GLN A 68 -7.62 -8.71 -17.37
CA GLN A 68 -8.93 -8.08 -17.24
C GLN A 68 -9.89 -9.05 -16.54
N ARG A 69 -10.03 -8.90 -15.22
CA ARG A 69 -11.16 -9.45 -14.49
C ARG A 69 -12.41 -8.70 -14.97
N SER A 70 -13.52 -9.40 -15.17
CA SER A 70 -14.79 -8.69 -15.42
C SER A 70 -15.14 -7.89 -14.17
N GLY A 71 -15.65 -6.66 -14.33
CA GLY A 71 -15.90 -5.76 -13.19
C GLY A 71 -16.84 -6.34 -12.12
N VAL A 72 -17.75 -7.24 -12.51
CA VAL A 72 -18.64 -7.96 -11.59
C VAL A 72 -17.84 -8.91 -10.68
N VAL A 73 -16.95 -9.73 -11.24
CA VAL A 73 -16.13 -10.69 -10.48
C VAL A 73 -15.23 -9.97 -9.48
N GLU A 74 -14.58 -8.90 -9.93
CA GLU A 74 -13.71 -8.08 -9.08
C GLU A 74 -14.49 -7.49 -7.90
N SER A 75 -15.65 -6.88 -8.15
CA SER A 75 -16.49 -6.30 -7.09
C SER A 75 -16.91 -7.32 -6.02
N GLN A 76 -17.17 -8.58 -6.40
CA GLN A 76 -17.56 -9.63 -5.47
C GLN A 76 -16.39 -10.10 -4.61
N ILE A 77 -15.20 -10.24 -5.20
CA ILE A 77 -13.97 -10.55 -4.46
C ILE A 77 -13.71 -9.44 -3.43
N THR A 78 -13.64 -8.18 -3.87
CA THR A 78 -13.40 -7.01 -3.02
C THR A 78 -14.40 -6.97 -1.86
N SER A 79 -15.69 -7.13 -2.17
CA SER A 79 -16.76 -7.11 -1.16
C SER A 79 -16.64 -8.27 -0.17
N THR A 80 -16.24 -9.45 -0.64
CA THR A 80 -16.06 -10.63 0.21
C THR A 80 -14.89 -10.42 1.17
N LEU A 81 -13.73 -9.95 0.66
CA LEU A 81 -12.57 -9.60 1.47
C LEU A 81 -12.92 -8.56 2.53
N LEU A 82 -13.53 -7.43 2.13
CA LEU A 82 -13.93 -6.38 3.07
C LEU A 82 -14.92 -6.89 4.13
N SER A 83 -15.91 -7.69 3.73
CA SER A 83 -16.92 -8.19 4.67
C SER A 83 -16.33 -9.16 5.68
N ASN A 84 -15.41 -10.04 5.28
CA ASN A 84 -14.72 -10.98 6.16
C ASN A 84 -13.70 -10.25 7.05
N PHE A 85 -12.93 -9.32 6.49
CA PHE A 85 -12.03 -8.47 7.27
C PHE A 85 -12.78 -7.65 8.31
N LYS A 86 -13.89 -7.00 7.94
CA LYS A 86 -14.77 -6.29 8.88
C LYS A 86 -15.21 -7.22 10.01
N LYS A 87 -15.77 -8.39 9.70
CA LYS A 87 -16.19 -9.37 10.72
C LYS A 87 -15.05 -9.74 11.64
N PHE A 88 -13.85 -9.98 11.09
CA PHE A 88 -12.66 -10.32 11.85
C PHE A 88 -12.30 -9.22 12.86
N VAL A 89 -12.17 -7.97 12.41
CA VAL A 89 -11.73 -6.86 13.29
C VAL A 89 -12.82 -6.38 14.25
N THR A 90 -14.11 -6.63 13.97
CA THR A 90 -15.22 -6.25 14.86
C THR A 90 -15.56 -7.31 15.91
N ASN A 91 -15.35 -8.60 15.61
CA ASN A 91 -15.62 -9.71 16.52
C ASN A 91 -14.43 -9.91 17.48
N LYS A 92 -14.24 -8.98 18.42
CA LYS A 92 -13.15 -9.01 19.42
C LYS A 92 -13.16 -10.31 20.26
N LYS A 93 -12.39 -11.32 19.84
CA LYS A 93 -11.88 -12.42 20.67
C LYS A 93 -10.40 -12.66 20.35
N GLY A 94 -9.53 -11.77 20.82
CA GLY A 94 -8.08 -11.94 20.70
C GLY A 94 -7.34 -10.62 20.52
N SER A 95 -6.14 -10.54 21.10
CA SER A 95 -5.19 -9.42 20.94
C SER A 95 -4.94 -9.17 19.45
N SER A 96 -5.23 -7.95 19.03
CA SER A 96 -5.40 -7.57 17.65
C SER A 96 -4.05 -7.52 16.92
N LYS A 97 -3.74 -8.56 16.14
CA LYS A 97 -2.62 -8.50 15.18
C LYS A 97 -2.78 -7.35 14.19
N VAL A 98 -4.02 -6.89 13.99
CA VAL A 98 -4.39 -5.71 13.22
C VAL A 98 -4.75 -4.59 14.19
N GLU A 99 -3.91 -3.57 14.24
CA GLU A 99 -4.16 -2.37 15.02
C GLU A 99 -5.09 -1.43 14.27
N ARG A 100 -6.02 -0.82 15.01
CA ARG A 100 -6.83 0.28 14.52
C ARG A 100 -6.16 1.58 14.95
N ILE A 101 -5.75 2.37 13.96
CA ILE A 101 -5.16 3.69 14.16
C ILE A 101 -6.20 4.72 13.74
N ASP A 102 -6.67 5.49 14.70
CA ASP A 102 -7.58 6.63 14.50
C ASP A 102 -6.85 7.94 14.80
N ASN A 103 -7.40 9.07 14.35
CA ASN A 103 -6.91 10.42 14.66
C ASN A 103 -5.42 10.63 14.31
N VAL A 104 -5.00 10.08 13.17
CA VAL A 104 -3.64 10.22 12.64
C VAL A 104 -3.63 11.18 11.47
N LYS A 105 -2.71 12.16 11.49
CA LYS A 105 -2.44 13.02 10.34
C LYS A 105 -1.30 12.43 9.53
N LEU A 106 -1.52 12.29 8.23
CA LEU A 106 -0.55 11.72 7.30
C LEU A 106 0.21 12.81 6.56
N PHE A 107 1.52 12.60 6.39
CA PHE A 107 2.45 13.53 5.75
C PHE A 107 3.33 12.78 4.76
N ILE A 108 3.35 13.26 3.52
CA ILE A 108 4.32 12.82 2.52
C ILE A 108 5.56 13.69 2.68
N GLU A 109 6.68 13.06 3.06
CA GLU A 109 7.95 13.76 3.18
C GLU A 109 8.47 14.19 1.81
N LYS A 110 9.03 15.40 1.75
CA LYS A 110 9.66 15.90 0.53
C LYS A 110 10.82 14.96 0.13
N ASP A 111 11.02 14.80 -1.17
CA ASP A 111 12.08 13.97 -1.76
C ASP A 111 11.97 12.47 -1.40
N SER A 112 10.84 12.03 -0.82
CA SER A 112 10.52 10.61 -0.62
C SER A 112 10.03 9.92 -1.90
N PRO A 113 10.09 8.59 -2.00
CA PRO A 113 9.45 7.85 -3.09
C PRO A 113 7.96 8.20 -3.24
N ALA A 114 7.24 8.39 -2.12
CA ALA A 114 5.83 8.79 -2.12
C ALA A 114 5.62 10.18 -2.75
N PHE A 115 6.52 11.12 -2.47
CA PHE A 115 6.53 12.44 -3.09
C PHE A 115 6.75 12.36 -4.60
N TYR A 116 7.81 11.67 -5.04
CA TYR A 116 8.11 11.50 -6.47
C TYR A 116 6.99 10.80 -7.21
N ARG A 117 6.38 9.77 -6.60
CA ARG A 117 5.23 9.06 -7.15
C ARG A 117 4.03 9.97 -7.37
N ASN A 118 3.78 10.89 -6.45
CA ASN A 118 2.66 11.84 -6.52
C ASN A 118 2.86 12.91 -7.60
N ILE A 119 4.09 13.34 -7.86
CA ILE A 119 4.39 14.34 -8.91
C ILE A 119 4.65 13.73 -10.29
N THR A 120 4.80 12.41 -10.37
CA THR A 120 5.08 11.70 -11.64
C THR A 120 4.09 12.04 -12.76
N PRO A 121 2.77 12.20 -12.54
CA PRO A 121 1.84 12.59 -13.61
C PRO A 121 2.19 13.93 -14.29
N VAL A 122 2.91 14.83 -13.63
CA VAL A 122 3.41 16.08 -14.26
C VAL A 122 4.41 15.76 -15.37
N LEU A 123 5.17 14.67 -15.23
CA LEU A 123 6.14 14.24 -16.24
C LEU A 123 5.45 13.74 -17.52
N ASP A 124 4.19 13.31 -17.46
CA ASP A 124 3.41 12.96 -18.65
C ASP A 124 3.12 14.17 -19.55
N MET A 125 3.16 15.38 -18.98
CA MET A 125 3.06 16.63 -19.75
C MET A 125 4.35 16.93 -20.55
N ILE A 126 5.46 16.28 -20.19
CA ILE A 126 6.76 16.45 -20.84
C ILE A 126 6.90 15.38 -21.92
N SER A 127 6.41 15.71 -23.12
CA SER A 127 6.48 14.80 -24.27
C SER A 127 7.90 14.62 -24.83
N ASP A 128 8.75 15.64 -24.69
CA ASP A 128 10.12 15.66 -25.21
C ASP A 128 10.98 16.66 -24.43
N ILE A 129 11.78 16.14 -23.50
CA ILE A 129 12.67 16.94 -22.64
C ILE A 129 13.67 17.77 -23.48
N THR A 130 14.03 17.30 -24.68
CA THR A 130 14.98 18.00 -25.55
C THR A 130 14.42 19.32 -26.09
N LYS A 131 13.08 19.44 -26.14
CA LYS A 131 12.34 20.64 -26.58
C LYS A 131 12.02 21.61 -25.45
N MET A 132 12.41 21.30 -24.21
CA MET A 132 12.24 22.22 -23.09
C MET A 132 13.33 23.30 -23.16
N ASN A 133 12.93 24.53 -23.46
CA ASN A 133 13.87 25.66 -23.59
C ASN A 133 14.37 26.21 -22.25
N SER A 134 13.82 25.73 -21.13
CA SER A 134 14.12 26.17 -19.77
C SER A 134 15.27 25.41 -19.10
N ILE A 135 15.85 24.42 -19.77
CA ILE A 135 16.98 23.61 -19.28
C ILE A 135 18.14 23.66 -20.28
N THR A 136 19.38 23.59 -19.79
CA THR A 136 20.57 23.71 -20.64
C THR A 136 20.77 22.46 -21.50
N ASP A 137 21.57 22.55 -22.57
CA ASP A 137 21.88 21.39 -23.40
C ASP A 137 22.72 20.34 -22.65
N ASP A 138 23.51 20.75 -21.67
CA ASP A 138 24.22 19.83 -20.76
C ASP A 138 23.24 19.08 -19.86
N ASP A 139 22.24 19.77 -19.30
CA ASP A 139 21.17 19.13 -18.53
C ASP A 139 20.42 18.12 -19.41
N LYS A 140 20.05 18.50 -20.64
CA LYS A 140 19.37 17.60 -21.60
C LYS A 140 20.22 16.37 -21.91
N ASN A 141 21.53 16.53 -22.06
CA ASN A 141 22.45 15.41 -22.30
C ASN A 141 22.54 14.46 -21.11
N ASN A 142 22.44 14.96 -19.86
CA ASN A 142 22.41 14.11 -18.66
C ASN A 142 21.16 13.22 -18.60
N PHE A 143 20.05 13.63 -19.22
CA PHE A 143 18.83 12.82 -19.32
C PHE A 143 18.81 11.88 -20.54
N LYS A 144 19.82 11.94 -21.43
CA LYS A 144 19.89 11.09 -22.62
C LYS A 144 20.07 9.62 -22.21
N GLY A 145 19.06 8.81 -22.46
CA GLY A 145 19.03 7.40 -22.07
C GLY A 145 18.22 7.12 -20.79
N ILE A 146 17.69 8.14 -20.11
CA ILE A 146 16.75 7.99 -19.02
C ILE A 146 15.32 8.00 -19.59
N GLU A 147 14.57 6.92 -19.34
CA GLU A 147 13.18 6.83 -19.77
C GLU A 147 12.24 7.50 -18.75
N ILE A 148 11.86 8.75 -19.02
CA ILE A 148 10.93 9.50 -18.16
C ILE A 148 9.55 8.85 -18.13
N LYS A 149 9.07 8.33 -19.28
CA LYS A 149 7.73 7.73 -19.42
C LYS A 149 7.49 6.48 -18.57
N ASN A 150 8.55 5.83 -18.08
CA ASN A 150 8.45 4.61 -17.27
C ASN A 150 8.85 4.83 -15.81
N ILE A 151 9.04 6.08 -15.39
CA ILE A 151 9.46 6.40 -14.02
C ILE A 151 8.42 5.97 -12.99
N GLU A 152 7.12 6.08 -13.29
CA GLU A 152 6.03 5.61 -12.43
C GLU A 152 6.16 4.10 -12.14
N ARG A 153 6.28 3.30 -13.21
CA ARG A 153 6.45 1.84 -13.10
C ARG A 153 7.74 1.46 -12.40
N THR A 154 8.79 2.25 -12.59
CA THR A 154 10.08 2.04 -11.94
C THR A 154 9.98 2.29 -10.44
N LEU A 155 9.35 3.39 -10.03
CA LEU A 155 9.11 3.73 -8.63
C LEU A 155 8.24 2.68 -7.94
N ASP A 156 7.17 2.23 -8.59
CA ASP A 156 6.27 1.20 -8.05
C ASP A 156 7.00 -0.12 -7.83
N ARG A 157 7.87 -0.53 -8.77
CA ARG A 157 8.68 -1.75 -8.65
C ARG A 157 9.79 -1.64 -7.61
N LEU A 158 10.37 -0.45 -7.45
CA LEU A 158 11.46 -0.22 -6.50
C LEU A 158 10.94 -0.18 -5.07
N SER A 159 9.79 0.48 -4.85
CA SER A 159 9.25 0.74 -3.51
C SER A 159 8.45 -0.44 -3.00
N GLY A 160 7.59 -1.05 -3.84
CA GLY A 160 6.61 -2.05 -3.43
C GLY A 160 5.49 -1.46 -2.57
N TYR A 161 5.87 -0.79 -1.47
CA TYR A 161 5.02 0.05 -0.65
C TYR A 161 5.61 1.46 -0.55
N TYR A 162 4.74 2.45 -0.52
CA TYR A 162 5.11 3.84 -0.28
C TYR A 162 4.99 4.17 1.20
N GLU A 163 6.09 4.62 1.79
CA GLU A 163 6.16 5.03 3.19
C GLU A 163 5.63 6.46 3.36
N ILE A 164 4.75 6.66 4.33
CA ILE A 164 4.14 7.94 4.69
C ILE A 164 4.27 8.13 6.20
N LYS A 165 4.76 9.30 6.62
CA LYS A 165 4.85 9.67 8.04
C LYS A 165 3.44 9.93 8.57
N GLY A 166 3.13 9.41 9.75
CA GLY A 166 1.91 9.76 10.47
C GLY A 166 2.21 10.27 11.87
N ILE A 167 1.39 11.21 12.32
CA ILE A 167 1.48 11.82 13.65
C ILE A 167 0.11 11.70 14.31
N SER A 168 0.05 11.06 15.47
CA SER A 168 -1.19 10.92 16.25
C SER A 168 -1.58 12.24 16.93
N SER A 169 -2.80 12.32 17.46
CA SER A 169 -3.23 13.45 18.30
C SER A 169 -2.38 13.64 19.57
N GLU A 170 -1.71 12.58 20.02
CA GLU A 170 -0.78 12.59 21.17
C GLU A 170 0.66 12.91 20.75
N ASN A 171 0.87 13.28 19.48
CA ASN A 171 2.17 13.60 18.88
C ASN A 171 3.14 12.41 18.80
N ASN A 172 2.63 11.19 18.81
CA ASN A 172 3.42 9.97 18.55
C ASN A 172 3.60 9.79 17.05
N GLU A 173 4.82 9.51 16.63
CA GLU A 173 5.16 9.29 15.23
C GLU A 173 5.05 7.81 14.85
N SER A 174 4.62 7.55 13.62
CA SER A 174 4.59 6.21 13.01
C SER A 174 4.88 6.31 11.51
N VAL A 175 5.34 5.22 10.91
CA VAL A 175 5.45 5.10 9.45
C VAL A 175 4.34 4.18 8.94
N PHE A 176 3.57 4.64 7.97
CA PHE A 176 2.50 3.88 7.31
C PHE A 176 2.92 3.54 5.88
N ARG A 177 2.93 2.25 5.57
CA ARG A 177 3.29 1.72 4.26
C ARG A 177 2.02 1.39 3.50
N PHE A 178 1.89 2.01 2.32
CA PHE A 178 0.74 1.83 1.42
C PHE A 178 1.18 1.18 0.11
N ASN A 179 0.56 0.08 -0.25
CA ASN A 179 0.66 -0.48 -1.59
C ASN A 179 -0.17 0.38 -2.55
N ILE A 180 0.46 1.01 -3.55
CA ILE A 180 -0.24 1.96 -4.43
C ILE A 180 -1.46 1.35 -5.12
N SER A 181 -1.43 0.04 -5.40
CA SER A 181 -2.55 -0.68 -6.02
C SER A 181 -3.78 -0.81 -5.12
N GLY A 182 -3.62 -0.57 -3.81
CA GLY A 182 -4.71 -0.60 -2.84
C GLY A 182 -5.57 0.66 -2.83
N LEU A 183 -5.13 1.76 -3.45
CA LEU A 183 -5.92 3.00 -3.51
C LEU A 183 -7.22 2.79 -4.29
N ARG A 184 -8.33 3.30 -3.75
CA ARG A 184 -9.66 3.14 -4.34
C ARG A 184 -10.22 4.46 -4.84
N ASN A 185 -11.17 4.38 -5.78
CA ASN A 185 -11.96 5.52 -6.25
C ASN A 185 -11.11 6.67 -6.82
N ASN A 186 -10.00 6.35 -7.49
CA ASN A 186 -9.06 7.30 -8.07
C ASN A 186 -8.43 8.27 -7.05
N TYR A 187 -8.40 7.91 -5.76
CA TYR A 187 -7.61 8.65 -4.79
C TYR A 187 -6.12 8.40 -5.00
N THR A 188 -5.34 9.41 -4.65
CA THR A 188 -3.88 9.38 -4.61
C THR A 188 -3.38 9.31 -3.17
N LEU A 189 -2.09 9.01 -2.97
CA LEU A 189 -1.45 9.11 -1.64
C LEU A 189 -1.61 10.52 -1.05
N SER A 190 -1.56 11.56 -1.89
CA SER A 190 -1.75 12.95 -1.49
C SER A 190 -3.14 13.21 -0.94
N ASP A 191 -4.17 12.58 -1.50
CA ASP A 191 -5.54 12.75 -1.01
C ASP A 191 -5.70 12.21 0.40
N LEU A 192 -5.00 11.12 0.75
CA LEU A 192 -5.01 10.56 2.10
C LEU A 192 -4.49 11.55 3.16
N THR A 193 -3.54 12.42 2.80
CA THR A 193 -2.99 13.45 3.70
C THR A 193 -3.99 14.54 4.08
N LYS A 194 -5.11 14.64 3.34
CA LYS A 194 -6.15 15.67 3.50
C LYS A 194 -7.44 15.11 4.12
N MET A 195 -7.45 13.83 4.48
CA MET A 195 -8.62 13.12 4.98
C MET A 195 -8.45 12.75 6.44
N ASP A 196 -9.56 12.73 7.18
CA ASP A 196 -9.63 12.15 8.53
C ASP A 196 -9.72 10.62 8.44
N VAL A 197 -8.66 9.99 7.94
CA VAL A 197 -8.62 8.54 7.74
C VAL A 197 -8.49 7.77 9.04
N LYS A 198 -9.21 6.66 9.11
CA LYS A 198 -8.97 5.57 10.05
C LYS A 198 -8.23 4.47 9.32
N LEU A 199 -7.20 3.92 9.94
CA LEU A 199 -6.34 2.89 9.36
C LEU A 199 -6.50 1.59 10.15
N TYR A 200 -6.55 0.49 9.43
CA TYR A 200 -6.33 -0.85 9.99
C TYR A 200 -5.02 -1.36 9.42
N GLY A 201 -4.02 -1.57 10.28
CA GLY A 201 -2.68 -1.97 9.87
C GLY A 201 -2.04 -2.99 10.79
N ILE A 202 -0.96 -3.61 10.34
CA ILE A 202 -0.17 -4.58 11.13
C ILE A 202 1.19 -3.94 11.41
N LYS A 203 1.65 -3.93 12.68
CA LYS A 203 3.02 -3.53 12.99
C LYS A 203 3.99 -4.56 12.40
N VAL A 204 4.86 -4.10 11.51
CA VAL A 204 5.79 -4.93 10.73
C VAL A 204 7.25 -4.64 11.04
N GLY A 205 7.53 -3.56 11.77
CA GLY A 205 8.88 -3.19 12.16
C GLY A 205 8.89 -1.91 12.97
N GLU A 206 10.09 -1.36 13.13
CA GLU A 206 10.34 -0.13 13.87
C GLU A 206 11.66 0.50 13.40
N VAL A 207 11.78 1.82 13.55
CA VAL A 207 12.98 2.61 13.22
C VAL A 207 13.29 3.61 14.32
N ASP A 208 14.56 4.00 14.43
CA ASP A 208 14.99 4.99 15.43
C ASP A 208 14.70 6.43 15.00
N LEU A 209 14.64 6.68 13.68
CA LEU A 209 14.37 7.99 13.09
C LEU A 209 13.59 7.84 11.78
N ILE A 210 12.65 8.76 11.54
CA ILE A 210 12.00 8.89 10.23
C ILE A 210 12.86 9.74 9.30
N ASP A 211 13.45 9.08 8.30
CA ASP A 211 13.99 9.69 7.09
C ASP A 211 13.52 8.83 5.91
N LEU A 212 12.47 9.31 5.23
CA LEU A 212 11.83 8.61 4.11
C LEU A 212 12.37 9.09 2.75
N SER A 213 13.47 9.85 2.73
CA SER A 213 14.03 10.37 1.48
C SER A 213 14.47 9.25 0.53
N PHE A 214 14.37 9.51 -0.77
CA PHE A 214 14.79 8.56 -1.81
C PHE A 214 16.27 8.18 -1.68
N ASN A 215 17.14 9.12 -1.29
CA ASN A 215 18.55 8.84 -1.05
C ASN A 215 18.73 7.82 0.09
N THR A 216 18.02 7.99 1.20
CA THR A 216 18.06 7.03 2.31
C THR A 216 17.53 5.65 1.89
N MET A 217 16.53 5.59 1.01
CA MET A 217 16.10 4.32 0.41
C MET A 217 17.21 3.65 -0.43
N ILE A 218 17.90 4.41 -1.29
CA ILE A 218 19.00 3.89 -2.11
C ILE A 218 20.19 3.43 -1.25
N ASP A 219 20.54 4.20 -0.21
CA ASP A 219 21.59 3.84 0.75
C ASP A 219 21.29 2.51 1.46
N ARG A 220 20.01 2.27 1.80
CA ARG A 220 19.56 1.01 2.39
C ARG A 220 19.67 -0.16 1.41
N LEU A 221 19.44 0.07 0.11
CA LEU A 221 19.56 -0.97 -0.93
C LEU A 221 21.03 -1.30 -1.26
N SER A 222 21.93 -0.34 -1.16
CA SER A 222 23.35 -0.50 -1.51
C SER A 222 24.21 -1.11 -0.38
N ASN A 223 23.60 -1.46 0.76
CA ASN A 223 24.27 -1.95 1.97
C ASN A 223 25.39 -1.02 2.50
N GLN A 224 25.48 0.25 2.07
CA GLN A 224 26.54 1.15 2.52
C GLN A 224 26.45 1.54 4.01
N ARG A 225 25.37 1.16 4.71
CA ARG A 225 25.21 1.39 6.16
C ARG A 225 25.05 0.12 7.01
N GLN A 226 25.56 -1.04 6.58
CA GLN A 226 25.60 -2.20 7.49
C GLN A 226 26.65 -2.09 8.62
N SER A 227 27.37 -0.97 8.73
CA SER A 227 28.44 -0.75 9.72
C SER A 227 28.40 0.59 10.47
N GLN A 228 27.22 1.22 10.63
CA GLN A 228 27.05 2.33 11.59
C GLN A 228 25.80 2.20 12.49
N LEU A 229 25.27 0.98 12.66
CA LEU A 229 24.28 0.68 13.71
C LEU A 229 24.91 0.13 15.00
N GLY A 230 26.20 0.42 15.23
CA GLY A 230 26.89 -0.01 16.45
C GLY A 230 28.31 0.52 16.53
N ALA A 231 28.48 1.77 16.97
CA ALA A 231 29.65 2.23 17.70
C ALA A 231 29.40 3.66 18.21
N ASP A 232 29.20 3.77 19.52
CA ASP A 232 29.33 4.94 20.40
C ASP A 232 28.67 6.25 19.99
N PHE A 233 27.55 6.57 20.65
CA PHE A 233 27.60 7.54 21.76
C PHE A 233 26.55 7.14 22.81
N ASP A 234 27.03 6.88 24.02
CA ASP A 234 26.25 6.77 25.24
C ASP A 234 25.45 8.05 25.49
N GLU A 235 24.14 7.99 25.24
CA GLU A 235 23.15 8.53 26.16
C GLU A 235 22.01 7.51 26.22
N GLU A 236 21.64 7.10 27.43
CA GLU A 236 20.34 6.48 27.72
C GLU A 236 19.23 7.52 27.45
N GLN A 237 19.05 7.93 26.19
CA GLN A 237 17.80 8.50 25.74
C GLN A 237 16.88 7.32 25.53
N ASN A 238 15.79 7.31 26.30
CA ASN A 238 14.65 6.45 26.11
C ASN A 238 13.97 6.82 24.77
N ASN A 239 14.66 6.61 23.64
CA ASN A 239 14.14 6.86 22.32
C ASN A 239 13.12 5.77 22.05
N GLU A 240 11.85 6.11 22.27
CA GLU A 240 10.74 5.29 21.82
C GLU A 240 10.90 5.02 20.33
N LYS A 241 11.08 3.74 19.99
CA LYS A 241 11.21 3.33 18.60
C LYS A 241 9.92 3.62 17.86
N ILE A 242 10.05 4.14 16.65
CA ILE A 242 8.93 4.58 15.82
C ILE A 242 8.39 3.36 15.07
N PRO A 243 7.13 2.95 15.29
CA PRO A 243 6.57 1.76 14.67
C PRO A 243 6.30 1.96 13.16
N ILE A 244 6.51 0.89 12.40
CA ILE A 244 6.15 0.79 10.99
C ILE A 244 4.93 -0.12 10.85
N TYR A 245 3.92 0.34 10.11
CA TYR A 245 2.68 -0.38 9.84
C TYR A 245 2.49 -0.62 8.35
N ASP A 246 2.20 -1.87 7.97
CA ASP A 246 1.54 -2.15 6.69
C ASP A 246 0.05 -1.87 6.83
N VAL A 247 -0.45 -0.92 6.05
CA VAL A 247 -1.88 -0.60 6.03
C VAL A 247 -2.61 -1.65 5.20
N LEU A 248 -3.61 -2.28 5.79
CA LEU A 248 -4.48 -3.24 5.12
C LEU A 248 -5.71 -2.57 4.53
N VAL A 249 -6.37 -1.72 5.34
CA VAL A 249 -7.61 -1.03 4.95
C VAL A 249 -7.61 0.38 5.51
N ALA A 250 -8.03 1.37 4.72
CA ALA A 250 -8.32 2.71 5.21
C ALA A 250 -9.68 3.21 4.74
N GLY A 251 -10.32 4.02 5.58
CA GLY A 251 -11.61 4.63 5.30
C GLY A 251 -11.89 5.82 6.21
N VAL A 252 -12.94 6.56 5.87
CA VAL A 252 -13.45 7.71 6.67
C VAL A 252 -14.68 7.30 7.47
#